data_AF-A0A7I8DI18-F1
#
_entry.id   AF-A0A7I8DI18-F1
#
_cell.length_a   1.000
_cell.length_b   1.000
_cell.length_c   1.000
_cell.angle_alpha   90.00
_cell.angle_beta   90.00
_cell.angle_gamma   90.00
#
_symmetry.space_group_name_H-M   'P 1'
#
loop_
_entity.id
_entity.type
_entity.pdbx_description
1 polymer ?
#
loop_
_entity_poly.entity_id
_entity_poly.type
_entity_poly.pdbx_seq_one_letter_code
_entity_poly.pdbx_strand_id
1 'polypeptide(L)' 'MVNYICLDCDTHEEIPLSVVRDFDAMDLGDESVAPRFSCEQCGGEMYPEYYKGIHGIEYRITDVRPI' A
#
# COMPACT_ATOMS: atom_id res chain seq x y z
N MET A 1 11.38 5.16 -0.59
CA MET A 1 9.99 5.24 -1.05
C MET A 1 9.42 3.85 -1.14
N VAL A 2 8.10 3.72 -1.20
CA VAL A 2 7.37 2.50 -1.53
C VAL A 2 6.52 2.83 -2.76
N ASN A 3 6.62 2.01 -3.80
CA ASN A 3 5.82 2.18 -5.01
C ASN A 3 4.40 1.65 -4.75
N TYR A 4 3.41 2.52 -4.89
CA TYR A 4 1.99 2.20 -4.79
C TYR A 4 1.36 2.20 -6.18
N ILE A 5 0.53 1.21 -6.46
CA ILE A 5 -0.15 1.04 -7.74
C ILE A 5 -1.64 1.20 -7.51
N CYS A 6 -2.27 2.11 -8.25
CA CYS A 6 -3.71 2.29 -8.22
C CYS A 6 -4.41 1.06 -8.80
N LEU A 7 -5.37 0.53 -8.04
CA LEU A 7 -6.12 -0.65 -8.43
C LEU A 7 -7.12 -0.39 -9.58
N ASP A 8 -7.46 0.86 -9.85
CA ASP A 8 -8.46 1.26 -10.85
C ASP A 8 -7.85 1.78 -12.17
N CYS A 9 -6.77 2.57 -12.11
CA CYS A 9 -6.19 3.24 -13.29
C CYS A 9 -4.71 2.95 -13.55
N ASP A 10 -4.10 2.04 -12.79
CA ASP A 10 -2.70 1.61 -12.92
C ASP A 10 -1.65 2.71 -12.76
N THR A 11 -2.03 3.87 -12.22
CA THR A 11 -1.07 4.94 -11.89
C THR A 11 -0.16 4.51 -10.75
N HIS A 12 1.12 4.84 -10.88
CA HIS A 12 2.15 4.57 -9.87
C HIS A 12 2.45 5.85 -9.09
N GLU A 13 2.49 5.75 -7.76
CA GLU A 13 2.84 6.86 -6.88
C GLU A 13 3.90 6.40 -5.86
N GLU A 14 4.94 7.21 -5.68
CA GLU A 14 5.99 6.94 -4.69
C GLU A 14 5.63 7.56 -3.35
N ILE A 15 5.26 6.72 -2.38
CA ILE A 15 4.94 7.17 -1.03
C ILE A 15 6.20 7.07 -0.16
N PRO A 16 6.56 8.10 0.64
CA PRO A 16 7.68 8.02 1.57
C PRO A 16 7.53 6.86 2.56
N LEU A 17 8.62 6.09 2.77
CA LEU A 17 8.60 4.94 3.68
C LEU A 17 8.21 5.33 5.11
N SER A 18 8.60 6.54 5.55
CA SER A 18 8.19 7.06 6.87
C SER A 18 6.68 7.21 6.95
N VAL A 19 6.04 7.76 5.92
CA VAL A 19 4.58 7.90 5.86
C VAL A 19 3.93 6.52 5.89
N VAL A 20 4.38 5.58 5.05
CA VAL A 20 3.83 4.21 5.05
C VAL A 20 3.94 3.56 6.44
N ARG A 21 5.09 3.71 7.11
CA ARG A 21 5.31 3.16 8.45
C ARG A 21 4.51 3.85 9.55
N ASP A 22 4.31 5.16 9.45
CA ASP A 22 3.50 5.90 10.40
C ASP A 22 2.04 5.42 10.33
N PHE A 23 1.50 5.20 9.11
CA PHE A 23 0.17 4.61 8.93
C PHE A 23 0.09 3.16 9.38
N ASP A 24 1.10 2.33 9.07
CA ASP A 24 1.22 0.93 9.53
C ASP A 24 1.24 0.83 11.06
N ALA A 25 1.94 1.76 11.74
CA ALA A 25 2.01 1.81 13.20
C ALA A 25 0.73 2.35 13.88
N MET A 26 -0.07 3.12 13.14
CA MET A 26 -1.33 3.68 13.63
C MET A 26 -2.51 2.72 13.41
N ASP A 27 -2.37 1.69 12.57
CA ASP A 27 -3.41 0.72 12.33
C ASP A 27 -3.54 -0.23 13.55
N LEU A 28 -4.59 -0.04 14.34
CA LEU A 28 -4.99 -0.94 15.44
C LEU A 28 -5.92 -2.06 14.95
N GLY A 29 -6.12 -2.16 13.64
CA GLY A 29 -7.05 -3.06 12.98
C GLY A 29 -6.43 -4.40 12.61
N ASP A 30 -6.58 -4.78 11.35
CA ASP A 30 -6.15 -6.06 10.80
C ASP A 30 -4.76 -5.91 10.17
N GLU A 31 -3.74 -6.39 10.87
CA GLU A 31 -2.34 -6.42 10.40
C GLU A 31 -2.15 -7.21 9.08
N SER A 32 -3.17 -7.93 8.57
CA SER A 32 -3.10 -8.57 7.25
C SER A 32 -3.38 -7.63 6.08
N VAL A 33 -3.76 -6.37 6.34
CA VAL A 33 -4.05 -5.38 5.30
C VAL A 33 -2.97 -4.31 5.26
N ALA A 34 -2.38 -4.09 4.09
CA ALA A 34 -1.41 -3.01 3.90
C ALA A 34 -2.04 -1.62 4.15
N PRO A 35 -1.26 -0.62 4.57
CA PRO A 35 -1.69 0.78 4.54
C PRO A 35 -2.23 1.17 3.16
N ARG A 36 -3.42 1.76 3.11
CA ARG A 36 -4.10 2.15 1.85
C ARG A 36 -4.03 3.65 1.65
N PHE A 37 -3.79 4.05 0.40
CA PHE A 37 -3.79 5.45 -0.04
C PHE A 37 -4.81 5.64 -1.16
N SER A 38 -5.34 6.86 -1.29
CA SER A 38 -6.17 7.24 -2.45
C SER A 38 -5.26 7.75 -3.55
N CYS A 39 -5.46 7.24 -4.78
CA CYS A 39 -4.74 7.69 -5.96
C CYS A 39 -5.03 9.17 -6.24
N GLU A 40 -3.99 9.98 -6.44
CA GLU A 40 -4.12 11.40 -6.76
C GLU A 40 -4.79 11.64 -8.12
N GLN A 41 -4.67 10.68 -9.06
CA GLN A 41 -5.22 10.82 -10.40
C GLN A 41 -6.73 10.51 -10.49
N CYS A 42 -7.21 9.48 -9.78
CA CYS A 42 -8.60 9.02 -9.93
C CYS A 42 -9.37 8.82 -8.62
N GLY A 43 -8.72 8.96 -7.46
CA GLY A 43 -9.31 8.69 -6.14
C GLY A 43 -9.46 7.21 -5.80
N GLY A 44 -9.07 6.31 -6.72
CA GLY A 44 -9.11 4.86 -6.53
C GLY A 44 -8.17 4.38 -5.43
N GLU A 45 -8.44 3.18 -4.92
CA GLU A 45 -7.59 2.57 -3.89
C GLU A 45 -6.21 2.21 -4.46
N MET A 46 -5.15 2.48 -3.70
CA MET A 46 -3.79 2.09 -4.05
C MET A 46 -3.26 1.00 -3.12
N TYR A 47 -2.45 0.11 -3.68
CA TYR A 47 -1.80 -0.99 -2.97
C TYR A 47 -0.29 -1.00 -3.25
N PRO A 48 0.58 -1.36 -2.29
CA PRO A 48 2.01 -1.39 -2.54
C PRO A 48 2.36 -2.48 -3.57
N GLU A 49 3.29 -2.18 -4.47
CA GLU A 49 3.91 -3.20 -5.32
C GLU A 49 4.60 -4.28 -4.47
N TYR A 50 5.38 -3.82 -3.47
CA TYR A 50 5.94 -4.62 -2.40
C TYR A 50 6.22 -3.75 -1.16
N TYR A 51 5.78 -4.20 0.01
CA TYR A 51 6.10 -3.57 1.30
C TYR A 51 6.24 -4.63 2.39
N LYS A 52 7.23 -4.47 3.27
CA LYS A 52 7.36 -5.27 4.49
C LYS A 52 6.98 -4.41 5.69
N GLY A 53 5.86 -4.74 6.31
CA GLY A 53 5.28 -4.05 7.45
C GLY A 53 6.16 -4.11 8.71
N ILE A 54 5.85 -3.25 9.68
CA ILE A 54 6.59 -3.16 10.95
C ILE A 54 6.52 -4.48 11.77
N HIS A 55 5.46 -5.25 11.58
CA HIS A 55 5.25 -6.58 12.19
C HIS A 55 5.89 -7.72 11.39
N GLY A 56 6.59 -7.40 10.29
CA GLY A 56 7.29 -8.37 9.45
C GLY A 56 6.43 -9.06 8.38
N ILE A 57 5.16 -8.69 8.27
CA ILE A 57 4.22 -9.14 7.23
C ILE A 57 4.63 -8.52 5.89
N GLU A 58 4.60 -9.31 4.82
CA GLU A 58 4.90 -8.85 3.46
C GLU A 58 3.61 -8.68 2.67
N TYR A 59 3.45 -7.53 2.05
CA TYR A 59 2.33 -7.18 1.17
C TYR A 59 2.85 -7.03 -0.26
N ARG A 60 2.12 -7.60 -1.21
CA ARG A 60 2.47 -7.61 -2.63
C ARG A 60 1.25 -7.33 -3.48
N ILE A 61 1.43 -6.63 -4.59
CA ILE A 61 0.30 -6.35 -5.52
C ILE A 61 -0.42 -7.63 -5.98
N THR A 62 0.28 -8.76 -6.03
CA THR A 62 -0.27 -10.07 -6.35
C THR A 62 -1.31 -10.59 -5.35
N ASP A 63 -1.34 -10.04 -4.13
CA ASP A 63 -2.32 -10.41 -3.10
C ASP A 63 -3.73 -9.94 -3.47
N VAL A 64 -3.83 -8.85 -4.24
CA VAL A 64 -5.10 -8.23 -4.67
C VAL A 64 -5.31 -8.30 -6.19
N ARG A 65 -4.25 -8.54 -6.95
CA ARG A 65 -4.26 -8.75 -8.41
C ARG A 65 -3.58 -10.08 -8.75
N PRO A 66 -4.25 -11.23 -8.55
CA PRO A 66 -3.74 -12.51 -8.97
C PRO A 66 -3.61 -12.55 -10.51
N ILE A 67 -2.51 -13.14 -10.98
CA ILE A 67 -2.19 -13.31 -12.42
C ILE A 67 -3.18 -14.26 -13.08
#